data_AF-A0A5C6JMN3-F1
#
_entry.id   AF-A0A5C6JMN3-F1
#
_cell.length_a   1.000
_cell.length_b   1.000
_cell.length_c   1.000
_cell.angle_alpha   90.00
_cell.angle_beta   90.00
_cell.angle_gamma   90.00
#
_symmetry.space_group_name_H-M   'P 1'
#
loop_
_entity.id
_entity.type
_entity.pdbx_description
1 polymer ?
#
loop_
_entity_poly.entity_id
_entity_poly.type
_entity_poly.pdbx_seq_one_letter_code
_entity_poly.pdbx_strand_id
1 'polypeptide(L)'
;MVTNDEREQHVASLRGLLYLACPDSPAVAITATAEAIAQHTDEVPGAPVPQAAHLNEPKRPSVVDPLNLADADLAGAPLAHADLTYANLRGCSLRAADLTGADLTRADLTGADLSGARLKSARLSYARLPRLVLGGADLSGADLSGAHLSEVDLTGADLSGANLRDGFLKGADLTGADLNNADLYGVFLEQASLAGADLTDAVLTNARLEGTRLEHAIGVRLPAGATWDLTTRWPAAVALLAAEVSVELRPGVYLVPGSDTRDRSRTARPSRP
;
A
#
# COMPACT_ATOMS: atom_id res chain seq x y z
N MET A 1 -24.30 21.24 -2.61
CA MET A 1 -24.67 21.06 -1.19
C MET A 1 -25.82 20.10 -1.15
N VAL A 2 -25.53 18.83 -0.91
CA VAL A 2 -26.52 17.78 -0.68
C VAL A 2 -27.36 18.15 0.54
N THR A 3 -28.68 18.03 0.43
CA THR A 3 -29.59 18.29 1.55
C THR A 3 -29.44 17.21 2.64
N ASN A 4 -29.83 17.51 3.88
CA ASN A 4 -29.79 16.51 4.96
C ASN A 4 -30.59 15.24 4.60
N ASP A 5 -31.71 15.39 3.91
CA ASP A 5 -32.58 14.29 3.49
C ASP A 5 -31.92 13.42 2.40
N GLU A 6 -31.25 14.03 1.42
CA GLU A 6 -30.48 13.30 0.40
C GLU A 6 -29.29 12.55 1.00
N ARG A 7 -28.64 13.12 2.03
CA ARG A 7 -27.56 12.45 2.77
C ARG A 7 -28.08 11.26 3.57
N GLU A 8 -29.21 11.39 4.26
CA GLU A 8 -29.84 10.26 4.97
C GLU A 8 -30.26 9.14 4.02
N GLN A 9 -30.78 9.49 2.83
CA GLN A 9 -31.12 8.53 1.79
C GLN A 9 -29.88 7.81 1.23
N HIS A 10 -28.76 8.51 1.08
CA HIS A 10 -27.49 7.94 0.66
C HIS A 10 -26.95 6.95 1.72
N VAL A 11 -26.94 7.33 3.00
CA VAL A 11 -26.56 6.44 4.11
C VAL A 11 -27.46 5.20 4.15
N ALA A 12 -28.77 5.35 3.98
CA ALA A 12 -29.70 4.22 3.97
C ALA A 12 -29.42 3.25 2.80
N SER A 13 -29.06 3.78 1.63
CA SER A 13 -28.71 2.99 0.45
C SER A 13 -27.41 2.20 0.65
N LEU A 14 -26.37 2.84 1.19
CA LEU A 14 -25.09 2.20 1.51
C LEU A 14 -25.25 1.14 2.60
N ARG A 15 -26.06 1.42 3.64
CA ARG A 15 -26.39 0.42 4.68
C ARG A 15 -27.08 -0.80 4.09
N GLY A 16 -28.04 -0.60 3.17
CA GLY A 16 -28.74 -1.68 2.49
C GLY A 16 -27.80 -2.55 1.65
N LEU A 17 -26.90 -1.93 0.89
CA LEU A 17 -25.88 -2.63 0.08
C LEU A 17 -24.90 -3.42 0.97
N LEU A 18 -24.34 -2.79 2.00
CA LEU A 18 -23.43 -3.43 2.95
C LEU A 18 -24.10 -4.56 3.73
N TYR A 19 -25.38 -4.41 4.08
CA TYR A 19 -26.16 -5.47 4.72
C TYR A 19 -26.40 -6.66 3.78
N LEU A 20 -26.73 -6.41 2.51
CA LEU A 20 -26.90 -7.47 1.50
C LEU A 20 -25.59 -8.19 1.20
N ALA A 21 -24.47 -7.46 1.17
CA ALA A 21 -23.15 -8.03 1.00
C ALA A 21 -22.71 -8.85 2.23
N CYS A 22 -23.11 -8.44 3.45
CA CYS A 22 -22.57 -8.98 4.70
C CYS A 22 -23.62 -9.09 5.83
N PRO A 23 -24.56 -10.05 5.75
CA PRO A 23 -25.64 -10.18 6.73
C PRO A 23 -25.15 -10.55 8.14
N ASP A 24 -23.95 -11.12 8.27
CA ASP A 24 -23.34 -11.50 9.55
C ASP A 24 -22.46 -10.38 10.16
N SER A 25 -22.29 -9.24 9.47
CA SER A 25 -21.50 -8.11 9.98
C SER A 25 -22.25 -7.28 11.04
N PRO A 26 -21.55 -6.67 12.02
CA PRO A 26 -22.20 -5.84 13.03
C PRO A 26 -22.95 -4.65 12.42
N ALA A 27 -24.23 -4.49 12.76
CA ALA A 27 -25.06 -3.38 12.25
C ALA A 27 -24.46 -1.99 12.54
N VAL A 28 -23.73 -1.85 13.65
CA VAL A 28 -23.01 -0.60 14.02
C VAL A 28 -21.87 -0.32 13.03
N ALA A 29 -21.08 -1.33 12.66
CA ALA A 29 -19.98 -1.17 11.71
C ALA A 29 -20.50 -0.85 10.30
N ILE A 30 -21.57 -1.54 9.86
CA ILE A 30 -22.27 -1.24 8.60
C ILE A 30 -22.76 0.22 8.57
N THR A 31 -23.35 0.68 9.67
CA THR A 31 -23.91 2.04 9.77
C THR A 31 -22.80 3.10 9.78
N ALA A 32 -21.74 2.91 10.56
CA ALA A 32 -20.60 3.81 10.60
C ALA A 32 -19.90 3.93 9.24
N THR A 33 -19.71 2.81 8.54
CA THR A 33 -19.11 2.78 7.19
C THR A 33 -19.96 3.57 6.19
N ALA A 34 -21.27 3.32 6.18
CA ALA A 34 -22.20 4.03 5.32
C ALA A 34 -22.25 5.55 5.60
N GLU A 35 -22.20 5.94 6.88
CA GLU A 35 -22.15 7.34 7.30
C GLU A 35 -20.85 8.02 6.88
N ALA A 36 -19.70 7.36 7.03
CA ALA A 36 -18.40 7.89 6.62
C ALA A 36 -18.33 8.17 5.11
N ILE A 37 -18.83 7.24 4.29
CA ILE A 37 -18.92 7.40 2.83
C ILE A 37 -19.84 8.58 2.48
N ALA A 38 -21.04 8.65 3.05
CA ALA A 38 -22.01 9.69 2.74
C ALA A 38 -21.60 11.10 3.21
N GLN A 39 -20.70 11.21 4.20
CA GLN A 39 -20.16 12.50 4.64
C GLN A 39 -19.18 13.12 3.64
N HIS A 40 -18.61 12.32 2.75
CA HIS A 40 -17.56 12.74 1.82
C HIS A 40 -17.94 12.56 0.34
N THR A 41 -19.20 12.22 0.06
CA THR A 41 -19.73 12.06 -1.31
C THR A 41 -20.92 13.00 -1.54
N ASP A 42 -20.82 13.86 -2.57
CA ASP A 42 -21.88 14.80 -2.98
C ASP A 42 -22.90 14.17 -3.96
N GLU A 43 -22.65 12.95 -4.46
CA GLU A 43 -23.52 12.24 -5.41
C GLU A 43 -24.39 11.19 -4.72
N VAL A 44 -25.71 11.26 -4.92
CA VAL A 44 -26.67 10.23 -4.49
C VAL A 44 -26.69 9.12 -5.54
N PRO A 45 -26.55 7.83 -5.17
CA PRO A 45 -26.61 6.72 -6.12
C PRO A 45 -27.96 6.70 -6.86
N GLY A 46 -27.93 6.63 -8.20
CA GLY A 46 -29.12 6.71 -9.06
C GLY A 46 -30.01 5.46 -9.11
N ALA A 47 -29.74 4.42 -8.31
CA ALA A 47 -30.50 3.17 -8.32
C ALA A 47 -31.38 3.01 -7.05
N PRO A 48 -32.66 2.60 -7.19
CA PRO A 48 -33.51 2.36 -6.02
C PRO A 48 -33.01 1.16 -5.21
N VAL A 49 -32.97 1.35 -3.90
CA VAL A 49 -32.61 0.33 -2.90
C VAL A 49 -33.69 -0.75 -2.84
N PRO A 50 -33.34 -2.06 -2.79
CA PRO A 50 -34.29 -3.08 -2.38
C PRO A 50 -34.75 -2.82 -0.94
N GLN A 51 -36.06 -2.65 -0.70
CA GLN A 51 -36.58 -2.42 0.64
C GLN A 51 -36.20 -3.58 1.58
N ALA A 52 -35.45 -3.27 2.65
CA ALA A 52 -34.99 -4.22 3.67
C ALA A 52 -36.11 -4.80 4.57
N ALA A 53 -37.38 -4.66 4.19
CA ALA A 53 -38.54 -5.09 4.98
C ALA A 53 -38.65 -6.62 5.16
N HIS A 54 -37.82 -7.41 4.47
CA HIS A 54 -37.85 -8.88 4.48
C HIS A 54 -36.54 -9.55 4.93
N LEU A 55 -35.57 -8.79 5.44
CA LEU A 55 -34.27 -9.33 5.80
C LEU A 55 -34.20 -9.53 7.31
N ASN A 56 -33.86 -10.76 7.74
CA ASN A 56 -33.92 -11.25 9.11
C ASN A 56 -33.36 -10.28 10.16
N GLU A 57 -33.88 -10.36 11.39
CA GLU A 57 -33.38 -9.56 12.52
C GLU A 57 -31.85 -9.67 12.66
N PRO A 58 -31.14 -8.54 12.85
CA PRO A 58 -29.70 -8.54 13.01
C PRO A 58 -29.31 -9.42 14.21
N LYS A 59 -28.43 -10.40 14.00
CA LYS A 59 -27.78 -11.11 15.11
C LYS A 59 -27.05 -10.06 15.95
N ARG A 60 -27.34 -10.00 17.25
CA ARG A 60 -26.70 -9.07 18.18
C ARG A 60 -25.18 -9.27 18.15
N PRO A 61 -24.38 -8.29 17.68
CA PRO A 61 -22.94 -8.44 17.60
C PRO A 61 -22.28 -8.08 18.93
N SER A 62 -21.18 -8.76 19.24
CA SER A 62 -20.22 -8.36 20.27
C SER A 62 -19.58 -7.01 19.88
N VAL A 63 -19.32 -6.16 20.87
CA VAL A 63 -18.87 -4.75 20.73
C VAL A 63 -17.44 -4.61 20.15
N VAL A 64 -16.85 -5.68 19.61
CA VAL A 64 -15.41 -5.75 19.24
C VAL A 64 -15.13 -6.49 17.93
N ASP A 65 -16.14 -6.98 17.21
CA ASP A 65 -15.88 -7.73 15.99
C ASP A 65 -15.68 -6.78 14.79
N PRO A 66 -14.54 -6.87 14.07
CA PRO A 66 -14.30 -6.03 12.90
C PRO A 66 -15.31 -6.31 11.79
N LEU A 67 -15.51 -5.32 10.91
CA LEU A 67 -16.38 -5.45 9.74
C LEU A 67 -15.94 -6.66 8.89
N ASN A 68 -16.83 -7.63 8.69
CA ASN A 68 -16.53 -8.86 7.97
C ASN A 68 -17.14 -8.80 6.56
N LEU A 69 -16.27 -8.58 5.59
CA LEU A 69 -16.52 -8.48 4.15
C LEU A 69 -15.78 -9.60 3.39
N ALA A 70 -15.42 -10.69 4.08
CA ALA A 70 -14.71 -11.79 3.43
C ALA A 70 -15.55 -12.39 2.30
N ASP A 71 -14.89 -12.65 1.16
CA ASP A 71 -15.46 -13.19 -0.06
C ASP A 71 -16.61 -12.35 -0.66
N ALA A 72 -16.82 -11.12 -0.19
CA ALA A 72 -17.84 -10.22 -0.70
C ALA A 72 -17.50 -9.73 -2.11
N ASP A 73 -18.52 -9.57 -2.97
CA ASP A 73 -18.38 -8.88 -4.24
C ASP A 73 -18.70 -7.40 -4.07
N LEU A 74 -17.65 -6.58 -4.07
CA LEU A 74 -17.64 -5.13 -3.94
C LEU A 74 -17.03 -4.49 -5.19
N ALA A 75 -17.07 -5.17 -6.33
CA ALA A 75 -16.56 -4.63 -7.58
C ALA A 75 -17.26 -3.32 -7.94
N GLY A 76 -16.49 -2.27 -8.24
CA GLY A 76 -17.00 -0.93 -8.54
C GLY A 76 -17.69 -0.22 -7.37
N ALA A 77 -17.57 -0.72 -6.13
CA ALA A 77 -18.24 -0.13 -4.99
C ALA A 77 -17.72 1.31 -4.70
N PRO A 78 -18.61 2.26 -4.39
CA PRO A 78 -18.23 3.62 -3.99
C PRO A 78 -17.88 3.62 -2.48
N LEU A 79 -16.64 3.27 -2.16
CA LEU A 79 -16.11 3.16 -0.80
C LEU A 79 -15.15 4.32 -0.46
N ALA A 80 -15.23 5.43 -1.20
CA ALA A 80 -14.42 6.61 -0.93
C ALA A 80 -14.64 7.07 0.52
N HIS A 81 -13.56 7.30 1.25
CA HIS A 81 -13.55 7.73 2.65
C HIS A 81 -14.23 6.75 3.63
N ALA A 82 -14.47 5.50 3.22
CA ALA A 82 -15.01 4.47 4.10
C ALA A 82 -14.05 4.18 5.28
N ASP A 83 -14.63 4.00 6.47
CA ASP A 83 -13.90 3.42 7.60
C ASP A 83 -13.96 1.88 7.50
N LEU A 84 -12.86 1.29 7.05
CA LEU A 84 -12.63 -0.14 6.94
C LEU A 84 -11.51 -0.57 7.90
N THR A 85 -11.29 0.19 8.98
CA THR A 85 -10.24 -0.11 9.96
C THR A 85 -10.50 -1.49 10.57
N TYR A 86 -9.46 -2.32 10.62
CA TYR A 86 -9.52 -3.72 11.08
C TYR A 86 -10.41 -4.66 10.25
N ALA A 87 -11.02 -4.22 9.14
CA ALA A 87 -11.96 -5.03 8.38
C ALA A 87 -11.34 -6.35 7.87
N ASN A 88 -12.13 -7.42 7.89
CA ASN A 88 -11.80 -8.68 7.24
C ASN A 88 -12.30 -8.63 5.79
N LEU A 89 -11.40 -8.38 4.85
CA LEU A 89 -11.62 -8.24 3.41
C LEU A 89 -10.99 -9.41 2.63
N ARG A 90 -10.73 -10.53 3.31
CA ARG A 90 -10.08 -11.69 2.69
C ARG A 90 -10.89 -12.21 1.52
N GLY A 91 -10.23 -12.46 0.39
CA GLY A 91 -10.88 -13.02 -0.81
C GLY A 91 -11.94 -12.15 -1.47
N CYS A 92 -12.18 -10.92 -0.98
CA CYS A 92 -13.21 -10.06 -1.58
C CYS A 92 -12.80 -9.55 -2.96
N SER A 93 -13.79 -9.28 -3.80
CA SER A 93 -13.62 -8.59 -5.07
C SER A 93 -13.82 -7.09 -4.85
N LEU A 94 -12.75 -6.31 -5.00
CA LEU A 94 -12.74 -4.84 -4.95
C LEU A 94 -12.30 -4.26 -6.30
N ARG A 95 -12.46 -5.04 -7.38
CA ARG A 95 -12.07 -4.66 -8.74
C ARG A 95 -12.71 -3.34 -9.12
N ALA A 96 -11.92 -2.36 -9.55
CA ALA A 96 -12.38 -1.03 -9.92
C ALA A 96 -13.20 -0.29 -8.83
N ALA A 97 -13.16 -0.72 -7.57
CA ALA A 97 -13.80 -0.01 -6.46
C ALA A 97 -13.12 1.36 -6.25
N ASP A 98 -13.91 2.34 -5.84
CA ASP A 98 -13.38 3.63 -5.40
C ASP A 98 -13.11 3.57 -3.90
N LEU A 99 -11.84 3.51 -3.51
CA LEU A 99 -11.37 3.52 -2.13
C LEU A 99 -10.58 4.81 -1.85
N THR A 100 -10.81 5.87 -2.62
CA THR A 100 -10.09 7.15 -2.48
C THR A 100 -10.26 7.66 -1.05
N GLY A 101 -9.14 7.87 -0.35
CA GLY A 101 -9.12 8.34 1.03
C GLY A 101 -9.76 7.41 2.08
N ALA A 102 -10.05 6.15 1.74
CA ALA A 102 -10.58 5.16 2.70
C ALA A 102 -9.53 4.81 3.78
N ASP A 103 -10.00 4.48 4.99
CA ASP A 103 -9.14 4.00 6.07
C ASP A 103 -9.20 2.47 6.15
N LEU A 104 -8.15 1.81 5.67
CA LEU A 104 -7.93 0.36 5.68
C LEU A 104 -6.84 -0.01 6.72
N THR A 105 -6.57 0.86 7.69
CA THR A 105 -5.53 0.64 8.69
C THR A 105 -5.76 -0.70 9.38
N ARG A 106 -4.73 -1.57 9.35
CA ARG A 106 -4.77 -2.94 9.92
C ARG A 106 -5.85 -3.87 9.35
N ALA A 107 -6.47 -3.53 8.21
CA ALA A 107 -7.39 -4.44 7.52
C ALA A 107 -6.64 -5.68 7.00
N ASP A 108 -7.38 -6.78 6.83
CA ASP A 108 -6.86 -8.00 6.22
C ASP A 108 -7.47 -8.20 4.83
N LEU A 109 -6.68 -7.93 3.80
CA LEU A 109 -7.00 -8.04 2.38
C LEU A 109 -6.33 -9.27 1.75
N THR A 110 -5.94 -10.27 2.54
CA THR A 110 -5.26 -11.46 2.03
C THR A 110 -6.07 -12.10 0.91
N GLY A 111 -5.49 -12.18 -0.29
CA GLY A 111 -6.11 -12.77 -1.47
C GLY A 111 -7.30 -12.01 -2.06
N ALA A 112 -7.54 -10.74 -1.68
CA ALA A 112 -8.53 -9.91 -2.35
C ALA A 112 -8.08 -9.57 -3.80
N ASP A 113 -9.02 -9.09 -4.63
CA ASP A 113 -8.71 -8.56 -5.96
C ASP A 113 -8.99 -7.06 -6.01
N LEU A 114 -7.94 -6.24 -6.06
CA LEU A 114 -8.03 -4.77 -6.15
C LEU A 114 -7.58 -4.27 -7.53
N SER A 115 -7.64 -5.12 -8.55
CA SER A 115 -7.25 -4.75 -9.93
C SER A 115 -8.02 -3.51 -10.39
N GLY A 116 -7.28 -2.45 -10.75
CA GLY A 116 -7.84 -1.18 -11.20
C GLY A 116 -8.63 -0.39 -10.14
N ALA A 117 -8.55 -0.76 -8.86
CA ALA A 117 -9.15 0.03 -7.77
C ALA A 117 -8.44 1.37 -7.61
N ARG A 118 -9.18 2.39 -7.15
CA ARG A 118 -8.66 3.72 -6.86
C ARG A 118 -8.36 3.83 -5.37
N LEU A 119 -7.09 3.81 -5.00
CA LEU A 119 -6.62 3.89 -3.60
C LEU A 119 -5.85 5.19 -3.32
N LYS A 120 -6.04 6.20 -4.17
CA LYS A 120 -5.40 7.50 -4.01
C LYS A 120 -5.61 8.04 -2.60
N SER A 121 -4.51 8.37 -1.93
CA SER A 121 -4.50 8.87 -0.55
C SER A 121 -5.20 7.97 0.49
N ALA A 122 -5.43 6.69 0.19
CA ALA A 122 -5.97 5.73 1.15
C ALA A 122 -4.94 5.43 2.26
N ARG A 123 -5.43 5.05 3.44
CA ARG A 123 -4.59 4.67 4.59
C ARG A 123 -4.57 3.16 4.72
N LEU A 124 -3.44 2.54 4.39
CA LEU A 124 -3.22 1.09 4.44
C LEU A 124 -2.11 0.71 5.44
N SER A 125 -1.78 1.60 6.39
CA SER A 125 -0.71 1.37 7.35
C SER A 125 -0.95 0.07 8.12
N TYR A 126 0.07 -0.79 8.18
CA TYR A 126 0.01 -2.11 8.82
C TYR A 126 -1.09 -3.06 8.27
N ALA A 127 -1.65 -2.81 7.09
CA ALA A 127 -2.60 -3.72 6.46
C ALA A 127 -1.89 -5.03 6.03
N ARG A 128 -2.64 -6.13 6.00
CA ARG A 128 -2.18 -7.43 5.48
C ARG A 128 -2.68 -7.60 4.06
N LEU A 129 -1.75 -7.58 3.11
CA LEU A 129 -2.04 -7.65 1.67
C LEU A 129 -1.27 -8.79 0.96
N PRO A 130 -0.83 -9.90 1.60
CA PRO A 130 0.01 -10.87 0.89
C PRO A 130 -0.73 -11.50 -0.29
N ARG A 131 -0.03 -11.61 -1.44
CA ARG A 131 -0.55 -12.18 -2.70
C ARG A 131 -1.77 -11.46 -3.28
N LEU A 132 -1.89 -10.18 -2.99
CA LEU A 132 -2.87 -9.31 -3.58
C LEU A 132 -2.51 -8.98 -5.04
N VAL A 133 -3.52 -8.80 -5.89
CA VAL A 133 -3.36 -8.28 -7.25
C VAL A 133 -3.73 -6.79 -7.26
N LEU A 134 -2.73 -5.94 -7.48
CA LEU A 134 -2.81 -4.47 -7.58
C LEU A 134 -2.24 -3.94 -8.90
N GLY A 135 -2.11 -4.78 -9.93
CA GLY A 135 -1.62 -4.39 -11.25
C GLY A 135 -2.38 -3.19 -11.81
N GLY A 136 -1.67 -2.11 -12.13
CA GLY A 136 -2.22 -0.85 -12.64
C GLY A 136 -3.12 -0.06 -11.67
N ALA A 137 -3.11 -0.36 -10.37
CA ALA A 137 -3.86 0.40 -9.38
C ALA A 137 -3.29 1.82 -9.18
N ASP A 138 -4.15 2.79 -8.88
CA ASP A 138 -3.75 4.14 -8.46
C ASP A 138 -3.62 4.16 -6.93
N LEU A 139 -2.38 4.09 -6.45
CA LEU A 139 -1.96 4.20 -5.05
C LEU A 139 -1.23 5.53 -4.80
N SER A 140 -1.42 6.53 -5.67
CA SER A 140 -0.71 7.80 -5.56
C SER A 140 -0.98 8.48 -4.22
N GLY A 141 0.09 8.85 -3.51
CA GLY A 141 0.04 9.45 -2.18
C GLY A 141 -0.57 8.58 -1.08
N ALA A 142 -0.74 7.27 -1.28
CA ALA A 142 -1.26 6.36 -0.25
C ALA A 142 -0.27 6.19 0.91
N ASP A 143 -0.80 5.95 2.12
CA ASP A 143 0.01 5.58 3.29
C ASP A 143 0.05 4.05 3.43
N LEU A 144 1.15 3.44 3.01
CA LEU A 144 1.47 2.01 3.09
C LEU A 144 2.54 1.72 4.16
N SER A 145 2.76 2.63 5.11
CA SER A 145 3.82 2.48 6.11
C SER A 145 3.62 1.23 6.96
N GLY A 146 4.68 0.41 7.07
CA GLY A 146 4.64 -0.87 7.78
C GLY A 146 3.68 -1.92 7.19
N ALA A 147 3.12 -1.71 5.99
CA ALA A 147 2.19 -2.65 5.38
C ALA A 147 2.88 -3.97 4.98
N HIS A 148 2.13 -5.07 5.05
CA HIS A 148 2.61 -6.40 4.66
C HIS A 148 2.20 -6.70 3.21
N LEU A 149 3.12 -6.43 2.28
CA LEU A 149 2.97 -6.48 0.82
C LEU A 149 3.83 -7.59 0.18
N SER A 150 4.20 -8.63 0.94
CA SER A 150 5.02 -9.73 0.41
C SER A 150 4.30 -10.48 -0.72
N GLU A 151 5.03 -10.80 -1.80
CA GLU A 151 4.51 -11.52 -2.98
C GLU A 151 3.31 -10.84 -3.67
N VAL A 152 3.13 -9.52 -3.51
CA VAL A 152 2.07 -8.76 -4.17
C VAL A 152 2.45 -8.42 -5.61
N ASP A 153 1.47 -8.46 -6.51
CA ASP A 153 1.59 -7.93 -7.88
C ASP A 153 1.21 -6.44 -7.89
N LEU A 154 2.20 -5.56 -8.05
CA LEU A 154 2.11 -4.11 -8.21
C LEU A 154 2.59 -3.69 -9.60
N THR A 155 2.50 -4.57 -10.60
CA THR A 155 3.01 -4.30 -11.94
C THR A 155 2.31 -3.09 -12.56
N GLY A 156 3.10 -2.10 -12.98
CA GLY A 156 2.59 -0.85 -13.56
C GLY A 156 1.71 0.00 -12.64
N ALA A 157 1.69 -0.23 -11.33
CA ALA A 157 0.92 0.58 -10.39
C ALA A 157 1.49 2.00 -10.27
N ASP A 158 0.61 2.99 -10.02
CA ASP A 158 1.02 4.35 -9.68
C ASP A 158 1.17 4.45 -8.15
N LEU A 159 2.41 4.49 -7.67
CA LEU A 159 2.81 4.67 -6.28
C LEU A 159 3.49 6.04 -6.08
N SER A 160 3.26 7.01 -6.99
CA SER A 160 3.87 8.33 -6.91
C SER A 160 3.52 9.03 -5.60
N GLY A 161 4.55 9.51 -4.89
CA GLY A 161 4.42 10.15 -3.57
C GLY A 161 3.90 9.25 -2.45
N ALA A 162 3.78 7.93 -2.65
CA ALA A 162 3.31 7.01 -1.61
C ALA A 162 4.32 6.88 -0.46
N ASN A 163 3.81 6.67 0.76
CA ASN A 163 4.63 6.39 1.94
C ASN A 163 4.72 4.87 2.17
N LEU A 164 5.86 4.27 1.86
CA LEU A 164 6.16 2.84 2.01
C LEU A 164 7.17 2.56 3.13
N ARG A 165 7.38 3.52 4.04
CA ARG A 165 8.37 3.41 5.11
C ARG A 165 8.20 2.13 5.90
N ASP A 166 9.32 1.42 6.12
CA ASP A 166 9.38 0.17 6.86
C ASP A 166 8.39 -0.91 6.37
N GLY A 167 7.92 -0.81 5.11
CA GLY A 167 6.99 -1.77 4.50
C GLY A 167 7.66 -3.09 4.14
N PHE A 168 6.91 -4.18 4.19
CA PHE A 168 7.38 -5.54 3.88
C PHE A 168 7.00 -5.94 2.46
N LEU A 169 7.89 -5.76 1.49
CA LEU A 169 7.68 -6.03 0.06
C LEU A 169 8.53 -7.20 -0.45
N LYS A 170 8.88 -8.16 0.42
CA LYS A 170 9.70 -9.31 0.03
C LYS A 170 9.02 -10.06 -1.13
N GLY A 171 9.74 -10.23 -2.23
CA GLY A 171 9.26 -10.95 -3.42
C GLY A 171 8.09 -10.28 -4.15
N ALA A 172 7.76 -9.02 -3.86
CA ALA A 172 6.73 -8.29 -4.60
C ALA A 172 7.18 -7.97 -6.04
N ASP A 173 6.23 -7.87 -6.96
CA ASP A 173 6.48 -7.48 -8.35
C ASP A 173 6.01 -6.03 -8.59
N LEU A 174 6.95 -5.09 -8.60
CA LEU A 174 6.76 -3.67 -8.94
C LEU A 174 7.28 -3.35 -10.34
N THR A 175 7.32 -4.33 -11.25
CA THR A 175 7.83 -4.12 -12.61
C THR A 175 7.05 -3.00 -13.30
N GLY A 176 7.76 -1.97 -13.77
CA GLY A 176 7.18 -0.81 -14.45
C GLY A 176 6.32 0.12 -13.59
N ALA A 177 6.33 -0.02 -12.26
CA ALA A 177 5.57 0.87 -11.38
C ALA A 177 6.16 2.29 -11.35
N ASP A 178 5.31 3.30 -11.13
CA ASP A 178 5.73 4.67 -10.86
C ASP A 178 5.93 4.86 -9.35
N LEU A 179 7.18 5.06 -8.91
CA LEU A 179 7.55 5.33 -7.52
C LEU A 179 8.14 6.75 -7.38
N ASN A 180 7.82 7.67 -8.30
CA ASN A 180 8.31 9.03 -8.27
C ASN A 180 7.99 9.69 -6.91
N ASN A 181 8.98 10.30 -6.26
CA ASN A 181 8.84 10.92 -4.93
C ASN A 181 8.32 9.98 -3.80
N ALA A 182 8.30 8.67 -3.98
CA ALA A 182 7.87 7.75 -2.92
C ALA A 182 8.88 7.67 -1.77
N ASP A 183 8.40 7.53 -0.54
CA ASP A 183 9.25 7.32 0.65
C ASP A 183 9.36 5.83 0.95
N LEU A 184 10.49 5.22 0.56
CA LEU A 184 10.81 3.81 0.81
C LEU A 184 11.90 3.66 1.89
N TYR A 185 12.01 4.60 2.84
CA TYR A 185 12.98 4.48 3.92
C TYR A 185 12.78 3.17 4.69
N GLY A 186 13.86 2.42 4.92
CA GLY A 186 13.82 1.19 5.72
C GLY A 186 13.01 0.04 5.10
N VAL A 187 12.59 0.16 3.84
CA VAL A 187 11.74 -0.84 3.18
C VAL A 187 12.45 -2.20 3.04
N PHE A 188 11.69 -3.28 3.14
CA PHE A 188 12.15 -4.66 2.93
C PHE A 188 11.81 -5.11 1.51
N LEU A 189 12.77 -5.05 0.58
CA LEU A 189 12.59 -5.35 -0.85
C LEU A 189 13.29 -6.65 -1.26
N GLU A 190 13.67 -7.51 -0.32
CA GLU A 190 14.44 -8.70 -0.66
C GLU A 190 13.71 -9.54 -1.73
N GLN A 191 14.42 -9.94 -2.77
CA GLN A 191 13.88 -10.72 -3.90
C GLN A 191 12.73 -10.04 -4.69
N ALA A 192 12.43 -8.77 -4.45
CA ALA A 192 11.41 -8.02 -5.20
C ALA A 192 11.89 -7.68 -6.62
N SER A 193 10.94 -7.44 -7.53
CA SER A 193 11.20 -6.89 -8.86
C SER A 193 10.81 -5.42 -8.91
N LEU A 194 11.73 -4.54 -9.26
CA LEU A 194 11.50 -3.14 -9.64
C LEU A 194 11.99 -2.88 -11.07
N ALA A 195 12.01 -3.93 -11.90
CA ALA A 195 12.52 -3.81 -13.26
C ALA A 195 11.73 -2.75 -14.04
N GLY A 196 12.43 -1.77 -14.62
CA GLY A 196 11.79 -0.69 -15.37
C GLY A 196 10.94 0.30 -14.56
N ALA A 197 10.93 0.23 -13.22
CA ALA A 197 10.20 1.16 -12.37
C ALA A 197 10.82 2.58 -12.39
N ASP A 198 10.00 3.61 -12.17
CA ASP A 198 10.47 4.99 -12.00
C ASP A 198 10.72 5.30 -10.53
N LEU A 199 11.99 5.37 -10.13
CA LEU A 199 12.41 5.75 -8.76
C LEU A 199 12.95 7.19 -8.69
N THR A 200 12.55 8.05 -9.62
CA THR A 200 12.97 9.46 -9.62
C THR A 200 12.57 10.13 -8.32
N ASP A 201 13.56 10.66 -7.61
CA ASP A 201 13.42 11.31 -6.30
C ASP A 201 12.81 10.43 -5.18
N ALA A 202 12.76 9.11 -5.39
CA ALA A 202 12.38 8.15 -4.35
C ALA A 202 13.46 8.04 -3.26
N VAL A 203 13.03 7.83 -2.01
CA VAL A 203 13.94 7.68 -0.85
C VAL A 203 14.13 6.20 -0.52
N LEU A 204 15.31 5.62 -0.80
CA LEU A 204 15.63 4.22 -0.45
C LEU A 204 16.63 4.08 0.71
N THR A 205 16.81 5.13 1.52
CA THR A 205 17.75 5.09 2.65
C THR A 205 17.42 3.92 3.58
N ASN A 206 18.43 3.15 3.99
CA ASN A 206 18.30 1.94 4.82
C ASN A 206 17.42 0.82 4.21
N ALA A 207 17.13 0.84 2.91
CA ALA A 207 16.38 -0.23 2.26
C ALA A 207 17.16 -1.55 2.23
N ARG A 208 16.44 -2.68 2.29
CA ARG A 208 17.01 -4.02 2.18
C ARG A 208 16.77 -4.54 0.77
N LEU A 209 17.82 -4.53 -0.05
CA LEU A 209 17.78 -4.79 -1.49
C LEU A 209 18.38 -6.16 -1.88
N GLU A 210 18.63 -7.06 -0.92
CA GLU A 210 19.20 -8.38 -1.20
C GLU A 210 18.36 -9.17 -2.23
N GLY A 211 18.95 -9.50 -3.37
CA GLY A 211 18.29 -10.18 -4.49
C GLY A 211 17.24 -9.35 -5.23
N THR A 212 17.15 -8.06 -4.98
CA THR A 212 16.21 -7.16 -5.67
C THR A 212 16.63 -6.96 -7.13
N ARG A 213 15.65 -6.95 -8.03
CA ARG A 213 15.87 -6.69 -9.46
C ARG A 213 15.58 -5.24 -9.79
N LEU A 214 16.59 -4.45 -10.11
CA LEU A 214 16.50 -3.03 -10.46
C LEU A 214 16.93 -2.79 -11.92
N GLU A 215 17.07 -3.83 -12.74
CA GLU A 215 17.41 -3.63 -14.15
C GLU A 215 16.42 -2.69 -14.85
N HIS A 216 16.94 -1.78 -15.67
CA HIS A 216 16.14 -0.78 -16.40
C HIS A 216 15.36 0.22 -15.54
N ALA A 217 15.43 0.14 -14.20
CA ALA A 217 14.83 1.15 -13.34
C ALA A 217 15.49 2.52 -13.60
N ILE A 218 14.67 3.58 -13.59
CA ILE A 218 15.13 4.95 -13.81
C ILE A 218 15.16 5.71 -12.47
N GLY A 219 15.95 6.78 -12.40
CA GLY A 219 16.04 7.62 -11.19
C GLY A 219 16.81 7.00 -10.01
N VAL A 220 17.24 5.74 -10.10
CA VAL A 220 17.97 5.05 -9.02
C VAL A 220 19.28 5.77 -8.69
N ARG A 221 19.41 6.19 -7.44
CA ARG A 221 20.67 6.65 -6.84
C ARG A 221 21.13 5.63 -5.81
N LEU A 222 22.44 5.55 -5.56
CA LEU A 222 22.96 4.60 -4.59
C LEU A 222 22.46 4.97 -3.17
N PRO A 223 21.66 4.12 -2.50
CA PRO A 223 20.97 4.52 -1.28
C PRO A 223 21.85 4.36 -0.04
N ALA A 224 22.04 5.44 0.71
CA ALA A 224 22.76 5.44 1.97
C ALA A 224 22.16 4.41 2.95
N GLY A 225 23.01 3.59 3.56
CA GLY A 225 22.62 2.60 4.56
C GLY A 225 21.89 1.38 4.01
N ALA A 226 21.65 1.29 2.71
CA ALA A 226 20.99 0.13 2.12
C ALA A 226 21.89 -1.11 2.11
N THR A 227 21.27 -2.28 2.29
CA THR A 227 21.95 -3.58 2.13
C THR A 227 21.64 -4.20 0.78
N TRP A 228 22.60 -4.92 0.21
CA TRP A 228 22.44 -5.66 -1.04
C TRP A 228 23.36 -6.88 -1.08
N ASP A 229 23.16 -7.78 -2.04
CA ASP A 229 23.98 -8.98 -2.23
C ASP A 229 24.37 -9.17 -3.71
N LEU A 230 25.22 -10.16 -4.01
CA LEU A 230 25.66 -10.42 -5.39
C LEU A 230 24.53 -10.86 -6.34
N THR A 231 23.34 -11.16 -5.83
CA THR A 231 22.18 -11.51 -6.65
C THR A 231 21.35 -10.30 -7.05
N THR A 232 21.55 -9.17 -6.36
CA THR A 232 20.93 -7.87 -6.62
C THR A 232 21.32 -7.35 -7.99
N ARG A 233 20.34 -6.97 -8.80
CA ARG A 233 20.55 -6.52 -10.19
C ARG A 233 20.41 -5.02 -10.30
N TRP A 234 21.50 -4.29 -10.07
CA TRP A 234 21.52 -2.83 -10.22
C TRP A 234 21.35 -2.38 -11.68
N PRO A 235 20.84 -1.15 -11.92
CA PRO A 235 21.01 -0.50 -13.22
C PRO A 235 22.50 -0.37 -13.56
N ALA A 236 22.84 -0.52 -14.84
CA ALA A 236 24.23 -0.50 -15.30
C ALA A 236 25.01 0.76 -14.85
N ALA A 237 24.32 1.91 -14.79
CA ALA A 237 24.90 3.18 -14.36
C ALA A 237 25.30 3.23 -12.87
N VAL A 238 24.69 2.41 -12.02
CA VAL A 238 24.90 2.40 -10.56
C VAL A 238 25.69 1.18 -10.11
N ALA A 239 25.68 0.09 -10.88
CA ALA A 239 26.26 -1.20 -10.52
C ALA A 239 27.75 -1.12 -10.13
N LEU A 240 28.57 -0.43 -10.92
CA LEU A 240 30.00 -0.28 -10.64
C LEU A 240 30.24 0.51 -9.35
N LEU A 241 29.49 1.61 -9.17
CA LEU A 241 29.60 2.45 -7.97
C LEU A 241 29.18 1.68 -6.72
N ALA A 242 28.09 0.91 -6.78
CA ALA A 242 27.65 0.05 -5.68
C ALA A 242 28.75 -0.92 -5.25
N ALA A 243 29.38 -1.62 -6.20
CA ALA A 243 30.46 -2.56 -5.94
C ALA A 243 31.73 -1.87 -5.39
N GLU A 244 32.03 -0.65 -5.83
CA GLU A 244 33.22 0.10 -5.42
C GLU A 244 33.12 0.65 -3.99
N VAL A 245 31.96 1.20 -3.61
CA VAL A 245 31.84 1.95 -2.34
C VAL A 245 31.27 1.11 -1.20
N SER A 246 30.60 0.01 -1.50
CA SER A 246 29.98 -0.81 -0.47
C SER A 246 30.99 -1.63 0.33
N VAL A 247 30.68 -1.79 1.62
CA VAL A 247 31.49 -2.58 2.55
C VAL A 247 30.76 -3.88 2.85
N GLU A 248 31.48 -5.00 2.90
CA GLU A 248 30.89 -6.28 3.29
C GLU A 248 30.52 -6.22 4.79
N LEU A 249 29.23 -6.36 5.07
CA LEU A 249 28.69 -6.33 6.44
C LEU A 249 28.73 -7.72 7.08
N ARG A 250 28.42 -8.74 6.28
CA ARG A 250 28.48 -10.17 6.61
C ARG A 250 28.70 -10.94 5.31
N PRO A 251 29.15 -12.21 5.35
CA PRO A 251 29.47 -12.96 4.13
C PRO A 251 28.39 -12.86 3.05
N GLY A 252 28.73 -12.25 1.92
CA GLY A 252 27.85 -12.08 0.76
C GLY A 252 26.81 -10.98 0.84
N VAL A 253 26.78 -10.18 1.91
CA VAL A 253 25.89 -9.01 2.06
C VAL A 253 26.70 -7.76 2.29
N TYR A 254 26.43 -6.76 1.46
CA TYR A 254 27.15 -5.50 1.38
C TYR A 254 26.26 -4.36 1.86
N LEU A 255 26.86 -3.39 2.52
CA LEU A 255 26.24 -2.17 3.01
C LEU A 255 26.75 -1.00 2.17
N VAL A 256 25.84 -0.19 1.64
CA VAL A 256 26.19 1.15 1.13
C VAL A 256 26.44 2.05 2.33
N PRO A 257 27.66 2.59 2.52
CA PRO A 257 27.94 3.47 3.64
C PRO A 257 27.01 4.68 3.58
N GLY A 258 26.43 5.05 4.73
CA GLY A 258 25.81 6.36 4.88
C GLY A 258 26.85 7.45 4.63
N SER A 259 26.42 8.63 4.17
CA SER A 259 27.29 9.80 4.06
C SER A 259 27.73 10.27 5.44
N ASP A 260 28.71 9.56 6.00
CA ASP A 260 29.59 10.01 7.07
C ASP A 260 31.06 9.74 6.69
N THR A 261 31.34 9.79 5.38
CA THR A 261 32.66 9.56 4.78
C THR A 261 33.26 10.83 4.18
N ARG A 262 33.18 11.95 4.93
CA ARG A 262 34.06 13.12 4.74
C ARG A 262 34.94 13.44 5.96
N ASP A 263 35.24 12.45 6.81
CA ASP A 263 36.23 12.65 7.90
C ASP A 263 37.34 11.58 7.94
N ARG A 264 37.85 11.19 6.76
CA ARG A 264 39.09 10.40 6.64
C ARG A 264 40.18 11.06 5.80
N SER A 265 40.14 12.38 5.64
CA SER A 265 41.22 13.17 5.02
C SER A 265 41.91 14.11 6.00
N ARG A 266 42.14 13.67 7.25
CA ARG A 266 42.94 14.41 8.24
C ARG A 266 43.88 13.53 9.06
N THR A 267 44.59 12.62 8.40
CA THR A 267 45.86 12.12 8.92
C THR A 267 46.90 12.05 7.80
N ALA A 268 47.76 13.07 7.72
CA ALA A 268 49.21 12.94 7.50
C ALA A 268 49.83 14.25 7.02
N ARG A 269 50.63 14.91 7.88
CA ARG A 269 52.06 15.23 7.63
C ARG A 269 52.71 15.94 8.85
N PRO A 270 54.05 15.94 8.97
CA PRO A 270 54.76 14.98 9.82
C PRO A 270 55.58 15.65 10.95
N SER A 271 56.13 14.79 11.81
CA SER A 271 57.33 14.90 12.65
C SER A 271 57.91 16.29 13.02
N ARG A 272 57.99 16.47 14.35
CA ARG A 272 59.02 17.18 15.16
C ARG A 272 60.27 17.69 14.43
N PRO A 273 60.85 18.78 14.96
CA PRO A 273 61.88 18.62 16.02
C PRO A 273 61.35 18.87 17.44
#